data_AF-A0A917AKM4-F1
#
_entry.id   AF-A0A917AKM4-F1
#
_cell.length_a   1.000
_cell.length_b   1.000
_cell.length_c   1.000
_cell.angle_alpha   90.00
_cell.angle_beta   90.00
_cell.angle_gamma   90.00
#
_symmetry.space_group_name_H-M   'P 1'
#
loop_
_entity.id
_entity.type
_entity.pdbx_description
1 polymer ?
#
loop_
_entity_poly.entity_id
_entity_poly.type
_entity_poly.pdbx_seq_one_letter_code
_entity_poly.pdbx_strand_id
1 'polypeptide(L)'
;MQDMTAAPRVEARASALRFSRPGSARRAVALFAALLAVAGVVGCSAEDSSTDLLDVSPDPQAESPDPLDSQALEAIRGTEGVDRADPWFQAFLEVPQDQWPDAETNPGGIAATPLIPGRTPEVVSGSIPDGGLEPDQAVVPHEVEGGSLEGLVGETVAFTYTEVTGPQEGEPEELELEVVATIDNEDPGSDGPQPAYMDSETLWSLMEDAGQVPDGQYSRIIVSVEEGQDPDDVEESLEGEGFAVHSAREA
;
A
#
# COMPACT_ATOMS: atom_id res chain seq x y z
N MET A 1 44.84 -38.58 -10.07
CA MET A 1 44.16 -39.14 -8.90
C MET A 1 44.01 -38.00 -7.93
N GLN A 2 42.77 -37.56 -7.75
CA GLN A 2 42.37 -36.33 -7.07
C GLN A 2 42.76 -36.41 -5.59
N ASP A 3 43.35 -35.35 -5.07
CA ASP A 3 43.43 -35.13 -3.62
C ASP A 3 42.77 -33.78 -3.34
N MET A 4 41.64 -33.84 -2.66
CA MET A 4 40.71 -32.74 -2.43
C MET A 4 41.22 -31.89 -1.27
N THR A 5 41.53 -30.64 -1.58
CA THR A 5 41.78 -29.57 -0.61
C THR A 5 40.55 -29.39 0.29
N ALA A 6 40.66 -29.78 1.56
CA ALA A 6 39.68 -29.50 2.59
C ALA A 6 39.76 -28.01 3.00
N ALA A 7 38.63 -27.32 2.92
CA ALA A 7 38.48 -25.94 3.38
C ALA A 7 38.54 -25.84 4.92
N PRO A 8 39.05 -24.75 5.50
CA PRO A 8 39.02 -24.54 6.93
C PRO A 8 37.60 -24.22 7.43
N ARG A 9 37.18 -24.97 8.46
CA ARG A 9 35.98 -24.75 9.27
C ARG A 9 36.16 -23.45 10.05
N VAL A 10 35.36 -22.43 9.76
CA VAL A 10 35.23 -21.26 10.62
C VAL A 10 34.24 -21.63 11.73
N GLU A 11 34.76 -21.86 12.92
CA GLU A 11 33.98 -21.99 14.16
C GLU A 11 33.36 -20.63 14.50
N ALA A 12 32.07 -20.47 14.26
CA ALA A 12 31.31 -19.38 14.84
C ALA A 12 31.21 -19.61 16.35
N ARG A 13 31.97 -18.84 17.13
CA ARG A 13 31.84 -18.76 18.58
C ARG A 13 30.45 -18.21 18.92
N ALA A 14 29.58 -19.07 19.42
CA ALA A 14 28.36 -18.65 20.11
C ALA A 14 28.74 -17.96 21.43
N SER A 15 28.74 -16.63 21.43
CA SER A 15 28.79 -15.85 22.67
C SER A 15 27.43 -15.94 23.37
N ALA A 16 27.37 -16.78 24.41
CA ALA A 16 26.24 -16.83 25.33
C ALA A 16 26.17 -15.52 26.14
N LEU A 17 25.19 -14.66 25.84
CA LEU A 17 24.85 -13.52 26.68
C LEU A 17 23.99 -14.01 27.86
N ARG A 18 24.59 -13.94 29.04
CA ARG A 18 23.94 -14.21 30.33
C ARG A 18 22.89 -13.13 30.58
N PHE A 19 21.66 -13.57 30.85
CA PHE A 19 20.58 -12.72 31.36
C PHE A 19 20.96 -12.16 32.74
N SER A 20 21.03 -10.83 32.84
CA SER A 20 20.94 -10.10 34.11
C SER A 20 19.80 -9.09 33.98
N ARG A 21 18.75 -9.27 34.78
CA ARG A 21 17.69 -8.27 35.05
C ARG A 21 18.04 -7.53 36.35
N PRO A 22 17.40 -6.39 36.71
CA PRO A 22 16.50 -5.50 35.95
C PRO A 22 16.85 -4.00 36.11
N GLY A 23 16.35 -3.13 35.23
CA GLY A 23 16.38 -1.67 35.44
C GLY A 23 16.11 -0.87 34.17
N SER A 24 14.84 -0.52 33.95
CA SER A 24 14.35 0.68 33.24
C SER A 24 15.25 1.32 32.18
N ALA A 25 15.10 0.86 30.94
CA ALA A 25 15.16 1.62 29.69
C ALA A 25 14.87 0.63 28.55
N ARG A 26 13.63 0.62 28.04
CA ARG A 26 13.33 -0.11 26.80
C ARG A 26 13.89 0.74 25.66
N ARG A 27 15.15 0.52 25.29
CA ARG A 27 15.60 0.84 23.94
C ARG A 27 15.09 -0.30 23.07
N ALA A 28 13.96 -0.08 22.40
CA ALA A 28 13.55 -0.95 21.31
C ALA A 28 14.51 -0.68 20.15
N VAL A 29 15.31 -1.69 19.79
CA VAL A 29 16.06 -1.68 18.54
C VAL A 29 15.18 -2.47 17.58
N ALA A 30 14.40 -1.77 16.75
CA ALA A 30 13.66 -2.41 15.67
C ALA A 30 14.63 -2.68 14.51
N LEU A 31 14.81 -3.97 14.19
CA LEU A 31 15.48 -4.38 12.96
C LEU A 31 14.47 -4.17 11.82
N PHE A 32 14.70 -3.14 11.00
CA PHE A 32 13.95 -2.93 9.77
C PHE A 32 14.10 -4.17 8.87
N ALA A 33 13.03 -4.94 8.71
CA ALA A 33 12.84 -5.74 7.51
C ALA A 33 12.42 -4.76 6.42
N ALA A 34 13.35 -4.39 5.53
CA ALA A 34 12.98 -3.73 4.29
C ALA A 34 12.07 -4.70 3.52
N LEU A 35 10.75 -4.44 3.55
CA LEU A 35 9.82 -5.11 2.67
C LEU A 35 10.11 -4.55 1.28
N LEU A 36 10.88 -5.30 0.49
CA LEU A 36 11.01 -5.03 -0.93
C LEU A 36 9.63 -5.21 -1.56
N ALA A 37 9.00 -4.11 -1.97
CA ALA A 37 7.89 -4.13 -2.90
C ALA A 37 8.41 -4.72 -4.22
N VAL A 38 8.25 -6.03 -4.38
CA VAL A 38 8.44 -6.69 -5.68
C VAL A 38 7.10 -6.66 -6.37
N ALA A 39 6.82 -5.58 -7.11
CA ALA A 39 5.75 -5.56 -8.09
C ALA A 39 6.14 -6.55 -9.21
N GLY A 40 5.68 -7.80 -9.08
CA GLY A 40 5.92 -8.85 -10.04
C GLY A 40 4.86 -8.79 -11.13
N VAL A 41 5.21 -8.23 -12.28
CA VAL A 41 4.40 -8.34 -13.51
C VAL A 41 4.32 -9.82 -13.90
N VAL A 42 3.15 -10.44 -13.66
CA VAL A 42 2.81 -11.76 -14.21
C VAL A 42 1.54 -11.60 -15.03
N GLY A 43 1.73 -11.43 -16.34
CA GLY A 43 0.63 -11.38 -17.30
C GLY A 43 -0.13 -12.71 -17.37
N CYS A 44 -1.44 -12.64 -17.17
CA CYS A 44 -2.40 -13.61 -17.67
C CYS A 44 -3.62 -12.86 -18.19
N SER A 45 -3.77 -12.86 -19.51
CA SER A 45 -4.91 -12.27 -20.21
C SER A 45 -6.22 -12.94 -19.81
N ALA A 46 -7.15 -12.12 -19.32
CA ALA A 46 -8.58 -12.43 -19.26
C ALA A 46 -9.37 -11.19 -19.71
N GLU A 47 -10.02 -11.33 -20.87
CA GLU A 47 -10.98 -10.37 -21.42
C GLU A 47 -12.25 -10.35 -20.54
N ASP A 48 -12.61 -9.22 -19.91
CA ASP A 48 -13.92 -8.53 -20.05
C ASP A 48 -14.09 -7.34 -19.05
N SER A 49 -14.51 -6.20 -19.61
CA SER A 49 -15.21 -5.03 -19.04
C SER A 49 -14.66 -4.29 -17.80
N SER A 50 -13.59 -3.52 -17.97
CA SER A 50 -13.36 -2.19 -17.36
C SER A 50 -12.17 -1.55 -18.09
N THR A 51 -12.42 -1.12 -19.33
CA THR A 51 -11.40 -0.50 -20.22
C THR A 51 -11.07 0.94 -19.83
N ASP A 52 -11.74 1.49 -18.82
CA ASP A 52 -11.76 2.94 -18.57
C ASP A 52 -10.78 3.38 -17.46
N LEU A 53 -9.99 2.43 -16.90
CA LEU A 53 -8.96 2.72 -15.91
C LEU A 53 -7.56 2.41 -16.44
N LEU A 54 -6.68 3.42 -16.39
CA LEU A 54 -5.28 3.33 -16.80
C LEU A 54 -4.36 3.48 -15.57
N ASP A 55 -3.32 2.67 -15.48
CA ASP A 55 -2.24 2.75 -14.50
C ASP A 55 -1.05 3.48 -15.16
N VAL A 56 -0.73 4.65 -14.64
CA VAL A 56 0.32 5.54 -15.15
C VAL A 56 1.52 5.47 -14.22
N SER A 57 2.68 5.17 -14.78
CA SER A 57 3.97 5.05 -14.10
C SER A 57 5.06 5.84 -14.83
N PRO A 58 6.21 6.15 -14.20
CA PRO A 58 7.35 6.71 -14.91
C PRO A 58 7.84 5.72 -15.99
N ASP A 59 8.14 6.18 -17.21
CA ASP A 59 8.63 5.29 -18.28
C ASP A 59 9.99 4.66 -17.91
N PRO A 60 10.05 3.33 -17.65
CA PRO A 60 11.29 2.68 -17.25
C PRO A 60 12.35 2.63 -18.38
N GLN A 61 11.98 2.92 -19.63
CA GLN A 61 12.89 2.98 -20.77
C GLN A 61 13.46 4.38 -21.01
N ALA A 62 12.89 5.42 -20.39
CA ALA A 62 13.40 6.78 -20.51
C ALA A 62 14.79 6.93 -19.87
N GLU A 63 15.69 7.69 -20.50
CA GLU A 63 17.03 7.95 -19.94
C GLU A 63 16.94 8.80 -18.65
N SER A 64 15.86 9.54 -18.49
CA SER A 64 15.53 10.35 -17.32
C SER A 64 14.00 10.42 -17.20
N PRO A 65 13.35 9.38 -16.63
CA PRO A 65 11.90 9.37 -16.50
C PRO A 65 11.43 10.57 -15.66
N ASP A 66 10.33 11.20 -16.10
CA ASP A 66 9.72 12.27 -15.33
C ASP A 66 9.14 11.72 -14.02
N PRO A 67 9.37 12.40 -12.88
CA PRO A 67 8.83 11.95 -11.60
C PRO A 67 7.31 12.06 -11.61
N LEU A 68 6.63 11.10 -10.97
CA LEU A 68 5.20 11.22 -10.69
C LEU A 68 5.00 12.09 -9.45
N ASP A 69 5.20 13.40 -9.59
CA ASP A 69 4.95 14.37 -8.52
C ASP A 69 3.62 15.12 -8.73
N SER A 70 3.36 16.12 -7.88
CA SER A 70 2.17 16.98 -8.00
C SER A 70 2.05 17.69 -9.36
N GLN A 71 3.17 18.02 -10.02
CA GLN A 71 3.16 18.66 -11.33
C GLN A 71 2.75 17.65 -12.42
N ALA A 72 3.27 16.42 -12.36
CA ALA A 72 2.83 15.34 -13.25
C ALA A 72 1.35 15.02 -13.06
N LEU A 73 0.87 14.96 -11.81
CA LEU A 73 -0.54 14.76 -11.50
C LEU A 73 -1.43 15.87 -12.10
N GLU A 74 -1.02 17.14 -12.00
CA GLU A 74 -1.75 18.25 -12.63
C GLU A 74 -1.72 18.18 -14.16
N ALA A 75 -0.60 17.75 -14.75
CA ALA A 75 -0.48 17.57 -16.20
C ALA A 75 -1.44 16.49 -16.71
N ILE A 76 -1.44 15.31 -16.07
CA ILE A 76 -2.30 14.18 -16.40
C ILE A 76 -3.79 14.57 -16.28
N ARG A 77 -4.16 15.33 -15.25
CA ARG A 77 -5.54 15.86 -15.11
C ARG A 77 -5.93 16.83 -16.21
N GLY A 78 -4.96 17.45 -16.88
CA GLY A 78 -5.17 18.37 -17.99
C GLY A 78 -5.25 17.69 -19.36
N THR A 79 -4.95 16.39 -19.45
CA THR A 79 -4.97 15.62 -20.69
C THR A 79 -6.41 15.42 -21.16
N GLU A 80 -6.66 15.62 -22.47
CA GLU A 80 -8.00 15.47 -23.05
C GLU A 80 -8.51 14.04 -22.85
N GLY A 81 -9.75 13.90 -22.38
CA GLY A 81 -10.38 12.61 -22.12
C GLY A 81 -10.07 11.98 -20.76
N VAL A 82 -9.30 12.65 -19.89
CA VAL A 82 -9.13 12.27 -18.49
C VAL A 82 -10.26 12.86 -17.63
N ASP A 83 -11.06 12.00 -16.99
CA ASP A 83 -12.09 12.42 -16.02
C ASP A 83 -11.48 12.65 -14.64
N ARG A 84 -10.65 11.69 -14.19
CA ARG A 84 -9.99 11.71 -12.88
C ARG A 84 -8.57 11.16 -12.96
N ALA A 85 -7.71 11.68 -12.11
CA ALA A 85 -6.39 11.14 -11.86
C ALA A 85 -6.14 11.10 -10.36
N ASP A 86 -5.95 9.89 -9.84
CA ASP A 86 -5.79 9.60 -8.43
C ASP A 86 -4.38 9.07 -8.16
N PRO A 87 -3.56 9.77 -7.37
CA PRO A 87 -2.28 9.22 -6.96
C PRO A 87 -2.52 7.95 -6.12
N TRP A 88 -1.72 6.93 -6.37
CA TRP A 88 -1.71 5.71 -5.57
C TRP A 88 -0.38 5.56 -4.85
N PHE A 89 -0.51 5.22 -3.58
CA PHE A 89 0.56 5.01 -2.64
C PHE A 89 0.02 4.13 -1.52
N GLN A 90 0.92 3.65 -0.65
CA GLN A 90 0.55 2.69 0.37
C GLN A 90 1.36 2.88 1.64
N ALA A 91 0.70 2.70 2.76
CA ALA A 91 1.32 2.60 4.07
C ALA A 91 0.80 1.36 4.81
N PHE A 92 1.50 0.95 5.86
CA PHE A 92 1.13 -0.23 6.65
C PHE A 92 0.57 0.18 8.00
N LEU A 93 -0.55 -0.43 8.37
CA LEU A 93 -1.21 -0.30 9.65
C LEU A 93 -1.29 -1.66 10.36
N GLU A 94 -1.34 -1.65 11.68
CA GLU A 94 -1.59 -2.83 12.50
C GLU A 94 -2.87 -2.63 13.31
N VAL A 95 -3.70 -3.69 13.37
CA VAL A 95 -4.88 -3.73 14.26
C VAL A 95 -4.38 -3.90 15.70
N PRO A 96 -4.90 -3.14 16.68
CA PRO A 96 -4.48 -3.26 18.07
C PRO A 96 -4.81 -4.64 18.65
N GLN A 97 -3.93 -5.17 19.52
CA GLN A 97 -3.98 -6.56 19.97
C GLN A 97 -5.30 -6.95 20.66
N ASP A 98 -5.90 -6.04 21.41
CA ASP A 98 -7.17 -6.26 22.11
C ASP A 98 -8.39 -6.29 21.18
N GLN A 99 -8.19 -5.98 19.90
CA GLN A 99 -9.20 -6.03 18.84
C GLN A 99 -8.93 -7.12 17.79
N TRP A 100 -7.93 -7.98 18.00
CA TRP A 100 -7.69 -9.11 17.10
C TRP A 100 -8.88 -10.08 17.11
N PRO A 101 -9.28 -10.63 15.93
CA PRO A 101 -10.34 -11.64 15.85
C PRO A 101 -10.04 -12.89 16.70
N ASP A 102 -8.76 -13.28 16.75
CA ASP A 102 -8.24 -14.32 17.63
C ASP A 102 -7.11 -13.77 18.49
N ALA A 103 -7.26 -13.87 19.82
CA ALA A 103 -6.32 -13.28 20.77
C ALA A 103 -4.92 -13.93 20.76
N GLU A 104 -4.77 -15.09 20.11
CA GLU A 104 -3.51 -15.83 20.02
C GLU A 104 -2.83 -15.71 18.65
N THR A 105 -3.50 -15.10 17.66
CA THR A 105 -3.05 -15.03 16.26
C THR A 105 -2.95 -13.58 15.80
N ASN A 106 -1.74 -13.15 15.42
CA ASN A 106 -1.52 -11.81 14.90
C ASN A 106 -2.12 -11.72 13.48
N PRO A 107 -3.05 -10.77 13.21
CA PRO A 107 -3.69 -10.62 11.89
C PRO A 107 -2.74 -10.22 10.77
N GLY A 108 -1.54 -9.73 11.10
CA GLY A 108 -0.61 -9.14 10.15
C GLY A 108 -0.86 -7.64 9.98
N GLY A 109 -0.05 -7.01 9.13
CA GLY A 109 -0.20 -5.61 8.77
C GLY A 109 -1.16 -5.48 7.59
N ILE A 110 -2.13 -4.56 7.71
CA ILE A 110 -3.02 -4.19 6.60
C ILE A 110 -2.37 -3.06 5.79
N ALA A 111 -2.60 -3.09 4.48
CA ALA A 111 -1.95 -2.21 3.53
C ALA A 111 -2.93 -1.10 3.11
N ALA A 112 -2.83 0.04 3.79
CA ALA A 112 -3.70 1.19 3.56
C ALA A 112 -3.34 1.92 2.26
N THR A 113 -4.33 2.14 1.40
CA THR A 113 -4.19 2.81 0.11
C THR A 113 -5.37 3.78 -0.14
N PRO A 114 -5.27 4.75 -1.06
CA PRO A 114 -6.41 5.61 -1.39
C PRO A 114 -7.60 4.82 -1.90
N LEU A 115 -8.82 5.21 -1.50
CA LEU A 115 -10.03 4.68 -2.12
C LEU A 115 -10.18 5.22 -3.55
N ILE A 116 -10.00 4.35 -4.55
CA ILE A 116 -10.15 4.69 -5.97
C ILE A 116 -11.45 4.08 -6.52
N PRO A 117 -12.47 4.90 -6.83
CA PRO A 117 -13.70 4.45 -7.47
C PRO A 117 -13.45 3.58 -8.70
N GLY A 118 -14.18 2.47 -8.81
CA GLY A 118 -14.04 1.52 -9.92
C GLY A 118 -12.95 0.46 -9.73
N ARG A 119 -12.08 0.60 -8.72
CA ARG A 119 -11.03 -0.37 -8.38
C ARG A 119 -11.28 -1.09 -7.04
N THR A 120 -12.06 -0.49 -6.16
CA THR A 120 -12.34 -1.07 -4.83
C THR A 120 -13.05 -2.43 -4.96
N PRO A 121 -12.56 -3.48 -4.26
CA PRO A 121 -13.23 -4.76 -4.16
C PRO A 121 -14.66 -4.66 -3.60
N GLU A 122 -15.42 -5.75 -3.72
CA GLU A 122 -16.79 -5.82 -3.22
C GLU A 122 -16.85 -5.56 -1.71
N VAL A 123 -17.80 -4.74 -1.27
CA VAL A 123 -18.08 -4.52 0.15
C VAL A 123 -18.83 -5.74 0.71
N VAL A 124 -18.25 -6.38 1.72
CA VAL A 124 -18.85 -7.54 2.40
C VAL A 124 -19.78 -7.12 3.54
N SER A 125 -19.38 -6.08 4.29
CA SER A 125 -20.14 -5.57 5.44
C SER A 125 -19.97 -4.06 5.58
N GLY A 126 -20.98 -3.38 6.13
CA GLY A 126 -21.02 -1.92 6.21
C GLY A 126 -21.35 -1.25 4.88
N SER A 127 -20.93 0.00 4.71
CA SER A 127 -21.13 0.76 3.48
C SER A 127 -20.14 1.91 3.36
N ILE A 128 -19.59 2.11 2.17
CA ILE A 128 -18.78 3.28 1.84
C ILE A 128 -19.72 4.46 1.54
N PRO A 129 -19.50 5.66 2.12
CA PRO A 129 -20.33 6.82 1.81
C PRO A 129 -20.25 7.21 0.33
N ASP A 130 -21.37 7.69 -0.24
CA ASP A 130 -21.47 8.09 -1.66
C ASP A 130 -20.44 9.17 -2.07
N GLY A 131 -19.95 9.95 -1.10
CA GLY A 131 -18.94 11.01 -1.29
C GLY A 131 -17.49 10.55 -1.16
N GLY A 132 -17.24 9.26 -0.94
CA GLY A 132 -15.93 8.74 -0.54
C GLY A 132 -15.76 8.69 0.99
N LEU A 133 -14.57 8.32 1.44
CA LEU A 133 -14.24 8.25 2.87
C LEU A 133 -13.92 9.64 3.41
N GLU A 134 -14.42 9.94 4.61
CA GLU A 134 -13.98 11.11 5.37
C GLU A 134 -12.57 10.88 5.97
N PRO A 135 -11.85 11.94 6.38
CA PRO A 135 -10.47 11.83 6.86
C PRO A 135 -10.25 10.87 8.03
N ASP A 136 -11.29 10.62 8.84
CA ASP A 136 -11.30 9.74 10.01
C ASP A 136 -11.97 8.39 9.73
N GLN A 137 -12.20 8.03 8.46
CA GLN A 137 -12.86 6.78 8.08
C GLN A 137 -11.92 5.82 7.37
N ALA A 138 -12.17 4.54 7.56
CA ALA A 138 -11.44 3.46 6.90
C ALA A 138 -12.35 2.32 6.46
N VAL A 139 -11.89 1.63 5.43
CA VAL A 139 -12.38 0.32 5.01
C VAL A 139 -11.25 -0.67 5.22
N VAL A 140 -11.55 -1.81 5.83
CA VAL A 140 -10.54 -2.82 6.19
C VAL A 140 -10.80 -4.13 5.43
N PRO A 141 -9.81 -5.03 5.28
CA PRO A 141 -10.07 -6.34 4.69
C PRO A 141 -11.07 -7.13 5.55
N HIS A 142 -11.93 -7.93 4.92
CA HIS A 142 -12.90 -8.74 5.65
C HIS A 142 -12.24 -9.87 6.41
N GLU A 143 -11.27 -10.56 5.80
CA GLU A 143 -10.56 -11.70 6.38
C GLU A 143 -9.09 -11.36 6.61
N VAL A 144 -8.59 -11.70 7.80
CA VAL A 144 -7.17 -11.62 8.18
C VAL A 144 -6.73 -12.93 8.84
N GLU A 145 -5.45 -13.06 9.14
CA GLU A 145 -5.01 -14.21 9.94
C GLU A 145 -5.72 -14.18 11.30
N GLY A 146 -6.28 -15.32 11.73
CA GLY A 146 -7.04 -15.40 12.98
C GLY A 146 -8.55 -15.15 12.86
N GLY A 147 -9.05 -14.61 11.73
CA GLY A 147 -10.49 -14.54 11.44
C GLY A 147 -10.95 -13.23 10.80
N SER A 148 -12.24 -12.93 10.94
CA SER A 148 -12.89 -11.79 10.29
C SER A 148 -12.81 -10.50 11.11
N LEU A 149 -12.61 -9.37 10.43
CA LEU A 149 -12.67 -8.01 10.99
C LEU A 149 -14.09 -7.40 10.98
N GLU A 150 -15.12 -8.15 10.60
CA GLU A 150 -16.52 -7.65 10.56
C GLU A 150 -16.95 -6.98 11.87
N GLY A 151 -16.46 -7.47 13.01
CA GLY A 151 -16.77 -6.92 14.33
C GLY A 151 -16.28 -5.50 14.58
N LEU A 152 -15.43 -4.94 13.70
CA LEU A 152 -14.94 -3.56 13.79
C LEU A 152 -15.87 -2.56 13.10
N VAL A 153 -16.80 -2.99 12.26
CA VAL A 153 -17.68 -2.07 11.51
C VAL A 153 -18.53 -1.22 12.46
N GLY A 154 -18.40 0.11 12.34
CA GLY A 154 -19.01 1.12 13.18
C GLY A 154 -18.24 1.46 14.46
N GLU A 155 -17.05 0.88 14.65
CA GLU A 155 -16.17 1.17 15.78
C GLU A 155 -15.02 2.09 15.35
N THR A 156 -14.58 2.96 16.27
CA THR A 156 -13.34 3.72 16.12
C THR A 156 -12.18 2.88 16.65
N VAL A 157 -11.20 2.63 15.79
CA VAL A 157 -10.04 1.79 16.04
C VAL A 157 -8.77 2.63 16.02
N ALA A 158 -7.93 2.49 17.05
CA ALA A 158 -6.60 3.10 17.10
C ALA A 158 -5.60 2.19 16.39
N PHE A 159 -5.52 2.32 15.06
CA PHE A 159 -4.54 1.57 14.26
C PHE A 159 -3.13 2.01 14.60
N THR A 160 -2.20 1.07 14.71
CA THR A 160 -0.79 1.40 14.98
C THR A 160 -0.01 1.53 13.67
N TYR A 161 0.83 2.54 13.56
CA TYR A 161 1.84 2.67 12.50
C TYR A 161 3.20 3.02 13.13
N THR A 162 4.26 3.03 12.31
CA THR A 162 5.60 3.44 12.76
C THR A 162 5.90 4.85 12.27
N GLU A 163 5.99 5.81 13.20
CA GLU A 163 6.49 7.16 12.94
C GLU A 163 8.02 7.14 12.88
N VAL A 164 8.62 7.83 11.91
CA VAL A 164 10.08 7.98 11.82
C VAL A 164 10.53 9.17 12.68
N THR A 165 11.30 8.88 13.72
CA THR A 165 11.81 9.89 14.66
C THR A 165 13.28 10.22 14.45
N GLY A 166 13.97 9.47 13.59
CA GLY A 166 15.38 9.72 13.24
C GLY A 166 15.94 8.71 12.23
N PRO A 167 17.22 8.86 11.84
CA PRO A 167 17.85 7.92 10.91
C PRO A 167 17.88 6.50 11.48
N GLN A 168 17.10 5.59 10.91
CA GLN A 168 16.89 4.21 11.39
C GLN A 168 16.22 4.14 12.78
N GLU A 169 15.53 5.19 13.20
CA GLU A 169 14.78 5.26 14.45
C GLU A 169 13.30 5.49 14.13
N GLY A 170 12.42 4.77 14.83
CA GLY A 170 10.99 4.96 14.74
C GLY A 170 10.29 4.49 16.00
N GLU A 171 9.11 5.03 16.25
CA GLU A 171 8.28 4.77 17.42
C GLU A 171 6.86 4.40 16.96
N PRO A 172 6.16 3.52 17.70
CA PRO A 172 4.77 3.22 17.39
C PRO A 172 3.91 4.46 17.70
N GLU A 173 3.07 4.85 16.75
CA GLU A 173 2.08 5.91 16.89
C GLU A 173 0.70 5.37 16.50
N GLU A 174 -0.36 6.00 17.00
CA GLU A 174 -1.74 5.57 16.81
C GLU A 174 -2.49 6.52 15.88
N LEU A 175 -3.29 5.97 14.97
CA LEU A 175 -4.22 6.70 14.12
C LEU A 175 -5.64 6.17 14.39
N GLU A 176 -6.50 7.03 14.92
CA GLU A 176 -7.91 6.70 15.18
C GLU A 176 -8.74 6.80 13.89
N LEU A 177 -9.35 5.69 13.47
CA LEU A 177 -10.22 5.63 12.29
C LEU A 177 -11.52 4.88 12.62
N GLU A 178 -12.66 5.41 12.20
CA GLU A 178 -13.93 4.70 12.15
C GLU A 178 -13.91 3.69 11.00
N VAL A 179 -14.10 2.41 11.32
CA VAL A 179 -14.23 1.38 10.29
C VAL A 179 -15.66 1.39 9.75
N VAL A 180 -15.86 1.91 8.53
CA VAL A 180 -17.21 2.07 7.94
C VAL A 180 -17.67 0.85 7.14
N ALA A 181 -16.71 0.03 6.69
CA ALA A 181 -16.97 -1.17 5.92
C ALA A 181 -15.82 -2.17 5.98
N THR A 182 -16.12 -3.43 5.63
CA THR A 182 -15.11 -4.43 5.26
C THR A 182 -15.25 -4.79 3.79
N ILE A 183 -14.13 -5.03 3.10
CA ILE A 183 -14.09 -5.43 1.69
C ILE A 183 -13.57 -6.85 1.51
N ASP A 184 -14.05 -7.51 0.47
CA ASP A 184 -13.57 -8.82 0.06
C ASP A 184 -12.10 -8.71 -0.35
N ASN A 185 -11.28 -9.57 0.23
CA ASN A 185 -9.85 -9.64 -0.02
C ASN A 185 -9.40 -11.04 -0.46
N GLU A 186 -10.30 -11.88 -0.96
CA GLU A 186 -9.94 -13.14 -1.63
C GLU A 186 -9.17 -12.89 -2.94
N ASP A 187 -9.57 -11.86 -3.70
CA ASP A 187 -8.94 -11.42 -4.96
C ASP A 187 -8.57 -9.92 -4.91
N PRO A 188 -7.52 -9.53 -4.16
CA PRO A 188 -7.27 -8.14 -3.81
C PRO A 188 -6.56 -7.30 -4.90
N GLY A 189 -6.31 -7.90 -6.08
CA GLY A 189 -5.58 -7.24 -7.17
C GLY A 189 -4.19 -6.75 -6.73
N SER A 190 -3.79 -5.57 -7.23
CA SER A 190 -2.49 -4.97 -6.93
C SER A 190 -2.39 -4.23 -5.60
N ASP A 191 -3.47 -4.13 -4.83
CA ASP A 191 -3.43 -3.43 -3.54
C ASP A 191 -2.81 -4.32 -2.43
N GLY A 192 -2.53 -5.59 -2.73
CA GLY A 192 -1.86 -6.54 -1.84
C GLY A 192 -2.85 -7.39 -1.02
N PRO A 193 -2.38 -8.43 -0.30
CA PRO A 193 -3.25 -9.47 0.26
C PRO A 193 -4.23 -9.02 1.35
N GLN A 194 -3.97 -7.88 1.98
CA GLN A 194 -4.79 -7.32 3.07
C GLN A 194 -5.02 -5.82 2.82
N PRO A 195 -5.75 -5.45 1.75
CA PRO A 195 -5.91 -4.06 1.37
C PRO A 195 -6.86 -3.35 2.33
N ALA A 196 -6.51 -2.14 2.72
CA ALA A 196 -7.38 -1.23 3.45
C ALA A 196 -7.47 0.08 2.68
N TYR A 197 -8.58 0.80 2.81
CA TYR A 197 -8.80 2.07 2.11
C TYR A 197 -9.07 3.19 3.10
N MET A 198 -8.54 4.37 2.82
CA MET A 198 -8.75 5.59 3.59
C MET A 198 -8.75 6.82 2.69
N ASP A 199 -9.05 7.98 3.27
CA ASP A 199 -8.87 9.26 2.59
C ASP A 199 -7.41 9.49 2.16
N SER A 200 -7.23 10.06 0.96
CA SER A 200 -5.92 10.28 0.36
C SER A 200 -5.06 11.29 1.13
N GLU A 201 -5.65 12.34 1.70
CA GLU A 201 -4.90 13.37 2.45
C GLU A 201 -4.44 12.83 3.81
N THR A 202 -5.30 12.04 4.47
CA THR A 202 -4.94 11.31 5.69
C THR A 202 -3.80 10.33 5.44
N LEU A 203 -3.90 9.51 4.38
CA LEU A 203 -2.85 8.55 4.06
C LEU A 203 -1.53 9.23 3.70
N TRP A 204 -1.58 10.35 2.98
CA TRP A 204 -0.38 11.11 2.63
C TRP A 204 0.32 11.64 3.89
N SER A 205 -0.45 12.21 4.82
CA SER A 205 0.08 12.68 6.10
C SER A 205 0.73 11.55 6.89
N LEU A 206 0.10 10.36 6.92
CA LEU A 206 0.67 9.18 7.57
C LEU A 206 1.98 8.74 6.91
N MET A 207 2.07 8.78 5.58
CA MET A 207 3.32 8.45 4.88
C MET A 207 4.43 9.46 5.17
N GLU A 208 4.10 10.74 5.31
CA GLU A 208 5.08 11.78 5.69
C GLU A 208 5.65 11.48 7.08
N ASP A 209 4.79 11.18 8.05
CA ASP A 209 5.18 10.81 9.41
C ASP A 209 5.98 9.51 9.44
N ALA A 210 5.59 8.52 8.63
CA ALA A 210 6.31 7.26 8.48
C ALA A 210 7.62 7.39 7.68
N GLY A 211 7.95 8.59 7.18
CA GLY A 211 9.13 8.82 6.33
C GLY A 211 9.12 7.99 5.05
N GLN A 212 7.91 7.63 4.57
CA GLN A 212 7.68 6.77 3.41
C GLN A 212 7.40 7.54 2.12
N VAL A 213 7.31 8.87 2.17
CA VAL A 213 7.21 9.71 0.96
C VAL A 213 8.60 9.90 0.33
N PRO A 214 8.92 9.28 -0.81
CA PRO A 214 10.18 9.54 -1.49
C PRO A 214 10.05 10.86 -2.24
N ASP A 215 10.60 11.94 -1.67
CA ASP A 215 10.77 13.26 -2.34
C ASP A 215 9.48 13.86 -2.95
N GLY A 216 8.30 13.56 -2.39
CA GLY A 216 7.01 14.06 -2.87
C GLY A 216 6.47 13.34 -4.11
N GLN A 217 6.94 12.13 -4.39
CA GLN A 217 6.57 11.36 -5.57
C GLN A 217 5.58 10.24 -5.22
N TYR A 218 4.66 9.98 -6.15
CA TYR A 218 3.70 8.89 -6.15
C TYR A 218 4.31 7.65 -6.81
N SER A 219 3.92 6.47 -6.36
CA SER A 219 4.33 5.21 -6.99
C SER A 219 3.68 4.98 -8.35
N ARG A 220 2.43 5.42 -8.50
CA ARG A 220 1.64 5.37 -9.73
C ARG A 220 0.47 6.35 -9.64
N ILE A 221 -0.14 6.66 -10.77
CA ILE A 221 -1.36 7.45 -10.86
C ILE A 221 -2.40 6.62 -11.60
N ILE A 222 -3.59 6.48 -11.03
CA ILE A 222 -4.70 5.79 -11.66
C ILE A 222 -5.59 6.81 -12.34
N VAL A 223 -5.79 6.63 -13.63
CA VAL A 223 -6.53 7.54 -14.49
C VAL A 223 -7.87 6.90 -14.84
N SER A 224 -8.96 7.64 -14.62
CA SER A 224 -10.28 7.31 -15.15
C SER A 224 -10.51 8.09 -16.45
N VAL A 225 -10.92 7.38 -17.49
CA VAL A 225 -11.25 7.94 -18.81
C VAL A 225 -12.68 8.48 -18.83
N GLU A 226 -12.90 9.64 -19.44
CA GLU A 226 -14.22 10.24 -19.61
C GLU A 226 -15.18 9.32 -20.39
N GLU A 227 -16.45 9.27 -19.97
CA GLU A 227 -17.47 8.46 -20.64
C GLU A 227 -17.59 8.84 -22.13
N GLY A 228 -17.36 7.86 -23.01
CA GLY A 228 -17.48 8.02 -24.46
C GLY A 228 -16.20 8.43 -25.17
N GLN A 229 -15.09 8.61 -24.45
CA GLN A 229 -13.75 8.67 -25.04
C GLN A 229 -13.21 7.26 -25.29
N ASP A 230 -12.24 7.15 -26.20
CA ASP A 230 -11.51 5.91 -26.46
C ASP A 230 -10.30 5.85 -25.49
N PRO A 231 -10.22 4.85 -24.59
CA PRO A 231 -9.07 4.71 -23.69
C PRO A 231 -7.73 4.60 -24.42
N ASP A 232 -7.71 4.05 -25.63
CA ASP A 232 -6.49 3.94 -26.45
C ASP A 232 -5.97 5.33 -26.88
N ASP A 233 -6.87 6.30 -27.15
CA ASP A 233 -6.48 7.67 -27.52
C ASP A 233 -5.90 8.43 -26.31
N VAL A 234 -6.42 8.16 -25.11
CA VAL A 234 -5.90 8.72 -23.85
C VAL A 234 -4.55 8.10 -23.50
N GLU A 235 -4.41 6.78 -23.69
CA GLU A 235 -3.15 6.06 -23.56
C GLU A 235 -2.08 6.66 -24.47
N GLU A 236 -2.34 6.79 -25.78
CA GLU A 236 -1.37 7.39 -26.74
C GLU A 236 -0.99 8.82 -26.36
N SER A 237 -1.94 9.60 -25.82
CA SER A 237 -1.68 10.97 -25.38
C SER A 237 -0.73 11.01 -24.18
N LEU A 238 -0.98 10.20 -23.17
CA LEU A 238 -0.16 10.11 -21.96
C LEU A 238 1.23 9.52 -22.25
N GLU A 239 1.31 8.51 -23.13
CA GLU A 239 2.61 7.99 -23.61
C GLU A 239 3.40 9.06 -24.38
N GLY A 240 2.71 9.89 -25.18
CA GLY A 240 3.29 11.03 -25.88
C GLY A 240 3.85 12.12 -24.94
N GLU A 241 3.37 12.17 -23.69
CA GLU A 241 3.88 13.03 -22.63
C GLU A 241 5.07 12.43 -21.86
N GLY A 242 5.44 11.18 -22.15
CA GLY A 242 6.60 10.50 -21.56
C GLY A 242 6.28 9.57 -20.40
N PHE A 243 5.00 9.24 -20.18
CA PHE A 243 4.59 8.27 -19.17
C PHE A 243 4.53 6.84 -19.74
N ALA A 244 4.70 5.84 -18.89
CA ALA A 244 4.31 4.47 -19.20
C ALA A 244 2.87 4.24 -18.74
N VAL A 245 2.04 3.71 -19.63
CA VAL A 245 0.61 3.49 -19.38
C VAL A 245 0.28 2.01 -19.56
N HIS A 246 -0.49 1.47 -18.63
CA HIS A 246 -0.97 0.09 -18.67
C HIS A 246 -2.45 0.06 -18.30
N SER A 247 -3.19 -0.96 -18.75
CA SER A 247 -4.53 -1.18 -18.22
C SER A 247 -4.46 -1.50 -16.72
N ALA A 248 -5.26 -0.80 -15.91
CA ALA A 248 -5.19 -0.91 -14.44
C ALA A 248 -5.61 -2.28 -13.88
N ARG A 249 -6.10 -3.20 -14.74
CA ARG A 249 -6.47 -4.57 -14.36
C ARG A 249 -5.30 -5.55 -14.43
N GLU A 250 -4.20 -5.21 -15.10
CA GLU A 250 -3.06 -6.12 -15.32
C GLU A 250 -1.86 -5.89 -14.37
N ALA A 251 -1.96 -4.90 -13.46
CA ALA A 251 -0.89 -4.54 -12.53
C ALA A 251 -1.03 -5.24 -11.17
#